data_AF-A0A929CMY1-F1
#
_entry.id   AF-A0A929CMY1-F1
#
_cell.length_a   1.000
_cell.length_b   1.000
_cell.length_c   1.000
_cell.angle_alpha   90.00
_cell.angle_beta   90.00
_cell.angle_gamma   90.00
#
_symmetry.space_group_name_H-M   'P 1'
#
loop_
_entity.id
_entity.type
_entity.pdbx_description
1 polymer ?
#
loop_
_entity_poly.entity_id
_entity_poly.type
_entity_poly.pdbx_seq_one_letter_code
_entity_poly.pdbx_strand_id
1 'polypeptide(L)'
;MEWEGPPSGVWVRTPHIKYFNTFNNQQWIYEVSLEAPLVDYISLGEIEPLVEEEKQVTPDLTAALKYKKNWGHLRFSSILRNIRYKLDGETDNFIGYGFTLSGIYKTESKNNFQFQLIGGKGISTYLTSVSGLGFDGFPTINGDFDSTLSYGGWISYEYFFTHKLHSNLVFGYTNYKFENMERFILSEELPNDPIDDTLVLDGDYFSSHSYGIINLMYDPFERMTIGLELDYGVKNVDFNGFADDEFIDDNKDRDALRISFGFMFYL
;
A
#
# COMPACT_ATOMS: atom_id res chain seq x y z
N MET A 1 14.53 -3.12 14.21
CA MET A 1 13.87 -1.99 13.53
C MET A 1 12.93 -2.59 12.52
N GLU A 2 11.81 -1.94 12.29
CA GLU A 2 10.80 -2.35 11.32
C GLU A 2 11.45 -2.58 9.95
N TRP A 3 11.10 -3.69 9.31
CA TRP A 3 11.65 -4.15 8.04
C TRP A 3 10.67 -4.00 6.88
N GLU A 4 9.37 -3.93 7.13
CA GLU A 4 8.31 -3.78 6.12
C GLU A 4 8.19 -2.32 5.62
N GLY A 5 8.54 -1.36 6.47
CA GLY A 5 8.41 0.07 6.17
C GLY A 5 6.95 0.55 6.17
N PRO A 6 6.65 1.69 5.54
CA PRO A 6 5.30 2.24 5.53
C PRO A 6 4.23 1.35 4.87
N PRO A 7 2.99 1.36 5.39
CA PRO A 7 1.86 0.57 4.90
C PRO A 7 1.44 0.96 3.48
N SER A 8 1.79 2.16 3.01
CA SER A 8 1.55 2.64 1.63
C SER A 8 2.82 2.67 0.78
N GLY A 9 3.89 2.01 1.25
CA GLY A 9 5.12 1.83 0.49
C GLY A 9 4.87 1.06 -0.80
N VAL A 10 5.58 1.43 -1.88
CA VAL A 10 5.49 0.75 -3.18
C VAL A 10 6.81 0.06 -3.42
N TRP A 11 6.88 -1.20 -3.02
CA TRP A 11 8.13 -1.98 -2.98
C TRP A 11 8.21 -3.09 -4.03
N VAL A 12 7.10 -3.36 -4.71
CA VAL A 12 6.98 -4.46 -5.66
C VAL A 12 7.94 -4.28 -6.83
N ARG A 13 8.58 -5.38 -7.22
CA ARG A 13 9.50 -5.44 -8.35
C ARG A 13 9.03 -6.51 -9.33
N THR A 14 8.75 -6.08 -10.55
CA THR A 14 8.29 -6.92 -11.65
C THR A 14 9.34 -6.99 -12.75
N PRO A 15 9.43 -8.13 -13.47
CA PRO A 15 10.12 -8.14 -14.77
C PRO A 15 9.54 -7.07 -15.69
N HIS A 16 10.40 -6.31 -16.38
CA HIS A 16 9.94 -5.24 -17.27
C HIS A 16 10.86 -4.98 -18.46
N ILE A 17 10.29 -4.38 -19.50
CA ILE A 17 11.02 -3.76 -20.61
C ILE A 17 10.82 -2.25 -20.46
N LYS A 18 11.92 -1.50 -20.33
CA LYS A 18 11.90 -0.07 -20.04
C LYS A 18 12.74 0.73 -21.02
N TYR A 19 12.17 1.83 -21.51
CA TYR A 19 12.90 2.88 -22.21
C TYR A 19 13.00 4.12 -21.31
N PHE A 20 14.15 4.79 -21.31
CA PHE A 20 14.34 6.06 -20.62
C PHE A 20 15.24 7.02 -21.40
N ASN A 21 15.01 8.32 -21.26
CA ASN A 21 15.84 9.37 -21.85
C ASN A 21 15.70 10.67 -21.03
N THR A 22 16.43 11.73 -21.40
CA THR A 22 16.64 12.93 -20.58
C THR A 22 16.11 14.23 -21.19
N PHE A 23 15.28 14.20 -22.25
CA PHE A 23 14.86 15.42 -22.97
C PHE A 23 16.03 16.37 -23.32
N ASN A 24 17.24 15.85 -23.58
CA ASN A 24 18.47 16.63 -23.75
C ASN A 24 18.87 17.51 -22.55
N ASN A 25 18.30 17.27 -21.37
CA ASN A 25 18.64 17.92 -20.10
C ASN A 25 18.80 16.86 -19.02
N GLN A 26 20.03 16.63 -18.55
CA GLN A 26 20.36 15.61 -17.56
C GLN A 26 19.60 15.71 -16.22
N GLN A 27 18.96 16.85 -15.92
CA GLN A 27 18.11 17.00 -14.74
C GLN A 27 16.76 16.30 -14.89
N TRP A 28 16.26 16.13 -16.11
CA TRP A 28 15.01 15.45 -16.38
C TRP A 28 15.27 14.04 -16.87
N ILE A 29 14.48 13.08 -16.41
CA ILE A 29 14.50 11.70 -16.87
C ILE A 29 13.06 11.29 -17.05
N TYR A 30 12.67 10.86 -18.25
CA TYR A 30 11.39 10.21 -18.47
C TYR A 30 11.59 8.72 -18.73
N GLU A 31 10.65 7.92 -18.26
CA GLU A 31 10.64 6.47 -18.38
C GLU A 31 9.28 6.03 -18.92
N VAL A 32 9.27 5.02 -19.80
CA VAL A 32 8.08 4.28 -20.19
C VAL A 32 8.43 2.80 -20.16
N SER A 33 7.57 1.97 -19.56
CA SER A 33 7.80 0.54 -19.43
C SER A 33 6.55 -0.28 -19.67
N LEU A 34 6.79 -1.50 -20.15
CA LEU A 34 5.85 -2.61 -20.07
C LEU A 34 6.33 -3.53 -18.96
N GLU A 35 5.49 -3.76 -17.98
CA GLU A 35 5.79 -4.57 -16.80
C GLU A 35 4.98 -5.87 -16.83
N ALA A 36 5.57 -6.96 -16.33
CA ALA A 36 4.85 -8.20 -16.15
C ALA A 36 3.71 -7.94 -15.15
N PRO A 37 2.47 -8.35 -15.48
CA PRO A 37 1.33 -8.07 -14.62
C PRO A 37 1.49 -8.82 -13.30
N LEU A 38 1.09 -8.16 -12.22
CA LEU A 38 0.97 -8.79 -10.91
C LEU A 38 -0.32 -9.61 -10.85
N VAL A 39 -0.20 -10.82 -10.32
CA VAL A 39 -1.35 -11.63 -9.92
C VAL A 39 -1.52 -11.40 -8.44
N ASP A 40 -2.57 -10.68 -8.05
CA ASP A 40 -2.88 -10.45 -6.66
C ASP A 40 -4.39 -10.37 -6.50
N TYR A 41 -5.01 -11.55 -6.41
CA TYR A 41 -6.38 -11.80 -5.95
C TYR A 41 -6.40 -13.07 -5.13
N ILE A 42 -5.92 -13.01 -3.89
CA ILE A 42 -6.10 -14.13 -2.99
C ILE A 42 -7.57 -14.14 -2.54
N SER A 43 -8.24 -15.27 -2.75
CA SER A 43 -9.47 -15.62 -2.03
C SER A 43 -9.14 -15.69 -0.53
N LEU A 44 -9.48 -14.66 0.23
CA LEU A 44 -9.31 -14.64 1.70
C LEU A 44 -10.63 -14.28 2.39
N GLY A 45 -10.95 -15.09 3.41
CA GLY A 45 -12.28 -15.28 4.01
C GLY A 45 -12.90 -14.13 4.81
N GLU A 46 -12.42 -12.89 4.69
CA GLU A 46 -13.17 -11.71 5.17
C GLU A 46 -14.13 -11.19 4.07
N ILE A 47 -13.93 -11.59 2.82
CA ILE A 47 -14.83 -11.28 1.70
C ILE A 47 -14.89 -12.55 0.84
N GLU A 48 -16.05 -13.21 0.75
CA GLU A 48 -16.27 -14.35 -0.16
C GLU A 48 -17.08 -13.93 -1.39
N PRO A 49 -16.52 -13.14 -2.32
CA PRO A 49 -17.09 -13.09 -3.65
C PRO A 49 -16.70 -14.39 -4.37
N LEU A 50 -17.54 -14.89 -5.29
CA LEU A 50 -17.23 -16.04 -6.16
C LEU A 50 -16.17 -15.68 -7.22
N VAL A 51 -15.11 -14.99 -6.80
CA VAL A 51 -14.04 -14.47 -7.64
C VAL A 51 -12.86 -15.41 -7.55
N GLU A 52 -12.56 -16.04 -8.67
CA GLU A 52 -11.42 -16.94 -8.84
C GLU A 52 -10.25 -16.20 -9.49
N GLU A 53 -9.03 -16.67 -9.20
CA GLU A 53 -7.82 -16.22 -9.88
C GLU A 53 -7.88 -16.54 -11.39
N GLU A 54 -7.50 -15.56 -12.20
CA GLU A 54 -7.37 -15.71 -13.64
C GLU A 54 -5.97 -15.29 -14.10
N LYS A 55 -5.47 -15.96 -15.14
CA LYS A 55 -4.14 -15.69 -15.67
C LYS A 55 -4.10 -14.30 -16.31
N GLN A 56 -3.16 -13.48 -15.86
CA GLN A 56 -2.93 -12.18 -16.47
C GLN A 56 -2.16 -12.35 -17.79
N VAL A 57 -2.69 -11.77 -18.86
CA VAL A 57 -2.13 -11.87 -20.23
C VAL A 57 -1.74 -10.53 -20.84
N THR A 58 -2.14 -9.43 -20.21
CA THR A 58 -1.83 -8.07 -20.65
C THR A 58 -0.72 -7.51 -19.76
N PRO A 59 0.39 -6.99 -20.31
CA PRO A 59 1.39 -6.30 -19.51
C PRO A 59 0.86 -4.96 -18.99
N ASP A 60 1.34 -4.56 -17.82
CA ASP A 60 1.03 -3.26 -17.24
C ASP A 60 1.87 -2.17 -17.93
N LEU A 61 1.25 -1.03 -18.26
CA LEU A 61 1.93 0.11 -18.86
C LEU A 61 2.28 1.12 -17.77
N THR A 62 3.56 1.41 -17.60
CA THR A 62 4.04 2.41 -16.66
C THR A 62 4.74 3.57 -17.35
N ALA A 63 4.59 4.77 -16.79
CA ALA A 63 5.32 5.95 -17.20
C ALA A 63 5.83 6.71 -15.98
N ALA A 64 6.97 7.36 -16.09
CA ALA A 64 7.48 8.20 -15.02
C ALA A 64 8.23 9.42 -15.55
N LEU A 65 8.19 10.49 -14.77
CA LEU A 65 8.97 11.71 -14.96
C LEU A 65 9.70 12.04 -13.66
N LYS A 66 11.02 12.13 -13.75
CA LYS A 66 11.90 12.44 -12.63
C LYS A 66 12.66 13.73 -12.88
N TYR A 67 12.67 14.59 -11.89
CA TYR A 67 13.51 15.79 -11.83
C TYR A 67 14.58 15.61 -10.75
N LYS A 68 15.86 15.70 -11.12
CA LYS A 68 17.01 15.46 -10.23
C LYS A 68 17.92 16.68 -10.15
N LYS A 69 18.34 16.99 -8.93
CA LYS A 69 19.35 18.02 -8.58
C LYS A 69 20.29 17.50 -7.49
N ASN A 70 21.27 18.32 -7.10
CA ASN A 70 22.23 17.96 -6.04
C ASN A 70 21.57 17.72 -4.68
N TRP A 71 20.49 18.46 -4.38
CA TRP A 71 19.72 18.28 -3.14
C TRP A 71 18.85 17.02 -3.14
N GLY A 72 18.67 16.33 -4.27
CA GLY A 72 17.79 15.15 -4.32
C GLY A 72 16.96 15.08 -5.60
N HIS A 73 15.71 14.63 -5.48
CA HIS A 73 14.84 14.48 -6.64
C HIS A 73 13.35 14.51 -6.29
N LEU A 74 12.55 14.76 -7.32
CA LEU A 74 11.11 14.53 -7.37
C LEU A 74 10.82 13.53 -8.50
N ARG A 75 9.86 12.63 -8.30
CA ARG A 75 9.42 11.68 -9.31
C ARG A 75 7.90 11.57 -9.28
N PHE A 76 7.28 11.79 -10.43
CA PHE A 76 5.90 11.46 -10.70
C PHE A 76 5.86 10.18 -11.54
N SER A 77 4.98 9.24 -11.22
CA SER A 77 4.81 8.01 -12.01
C SER A 77 3.35 7.65 -12.13
N SER A 78 3.00 6.96 -13.21
CA SER A 78 1.66 6.42 -13.46
C SER A 78 1.73 4.97 -13.90
N ILE A 79 0.65 4.25 -13.65
CA ILE A 79 0.43 2.88 -14.13
C ILE A 79 -0.97 2.77 -14.73
N LEU A 80 -1.09 1.96 -15.78
CA LEU A 80 -2.34 1.53 -16.39
C LEU A 80 -2.30 0.00 -16.53
N ARG A 81 -3.36 -0.67 -16.08
CA ARG A 81 -3.45 -2.12 -15.96
C ARG A 81 -4.74 -2.60 -16.60
N ASN A 82 -4.70 -3.76 -17.23
CA ASN A 82 -5.90 -4.49 -17.65
C ASN A 82 -5.93 -5.79 -16.88
N ILE A 83 -6.81 -5.86 -15.88
CA ILE A 83 -6.78 -6.90 -14.86
C ILE A 83 -7.91 -7.88 -15.12
N ARG A 84 -7.56 -9.15 -15.34
CA ARG A 84 -8.52 -10.23 -15.55
C ARG A 84 -8.97 -10.81 -14.23
N TYR A 85 -10.26 -11.13 -14.15
CA TYR A 85 -10.87 -11.86 -13.04
C TYR A 85 -11.78 -12.94 -13.61
N LYS A 86 -12.18 -13.89 -12.76
CA LYS A 86 -13.17 -14.89 -13.10
C LYS A 86 -14.27 -14.87 -12.05
N LEU A 87 -15.50 -14.59 -12.47
CA LEU A 87 -16.69 -14.51 -11.61
C LEU A 87 -17.71 -15.54 -12.11
N ASP A 88 -18.19 -16.40 -11.23
CA ASP A 88 -19.19 -17.44 -11.57
C ASP A 88 -18.82 -18.34 -12.75
N GLY A 89 -17.53 -18.63 -12.91
CA GLY A 89 -17.05 -19.45 -14.02
C GLY A 89 -16.69 -18.66 -15.28
N GLU A 90 -17.11 -17.41 -15.40
CA GLU A 90 -16.91 -16.54 -16.56
C GLU A 90 -15.71 -15.61 -16.36
N THR A 91 -14.88 -15.49 -17.40
CA THR A 91 -13.71 -14.62 -17.36
C THR A 91 -14.01 -13.27 -17.99
N ASP A 92 -13.70 -12.20 -17.27
CA ASP A 92 -13.77 -10.83 -17.78
C ASP A 92 -12.57 -9.99 -17.29
N ASN A 93 -12.54 -8.69 -17.60
CA ASN A 93 -11.48 -7.78 -17.20
C ASN A 93 -11.99 -6.38 -16.84
N PHE A 94 -11.24 -5.68 -15.99
CA PHE A 94 -11.46 -4.28 -15.72
C PHE A 94 -10.15 -3.48 -15.80
N ILE A 95 -10.27 -2.14 -15.88
CA ILE A 95 -9.12 -1.24 -15.99
C ILE A 95 -8.72 -0.70 -14.62
N GLY A 96 -7.47 -0.92 -14.24
CA GLY A 96 -6.83 -0.29 -13.09
C GLY A 96 -5.89 0.84 -13.52
N TYR A 97 -5.82 1.90 -12.74
CA TYR A 97 -4.87 3.00 -12.97
C TYR A 97 -4.42 3.62 -11.65
N GLY A 98 -3.20 4.14 -11.62
CA GLY A 98 -2.72 4.84 -10.43
C GLY A 98 -1.59 5.81 -10.70
N PHE A 99 -1.38 6.69 -9.73
CA PHE A 99 -0.38 7.75 -9.76
C PHE A 99 0.44 7.75 -8.49
N THR A 100 1.71 8.08 -8.61
CA THR A 100 2.63 8.25 -7.48
C THR A 100 3.37 9.57 -7.60
N LEU A 101 3.52 10.28 -6.49
CA LEU A 101 4.43 11.42 -6.37
C LEU A 101 5.38 11.13 -5.22
N SER A 102 6.67 11.12 -5.49
CA SER A 102 7.71 10.82 -4.49
C SER A 102 8.87 11.78 -4.59
N GLY A 103 9.65 11.86 -3.52
CA GLY A 103 10.86 12.66 -3.54
C GLY A 103 11.72 12.48 -2.31
N ILE A 104 12.93 13.00 -2.46
CA ILE A 104 13.90 13.16 -1.38
C ILE A 104 14.54 14.53 -1.48
N TYR A 105 14.66 15.19 -0.34
CA TYR A 105 15.39 16.44 -0.16
C TYR A 105 16.45 16.24 0.91
N LYS A 106 17.71 16.43 0.56
CA LYS A 106 18.88 16.29 1.44
C LYS A 106 19.44 17.68 1.74
N THR A 107 19.73 17.93 3.01
CA THR A 107 20.43 19.13 3.45
C THR A 107 21.94 18.91 3.43
N GLU A 108 22.72 19.98 3.62
CA GLU A 108 24.17 19.91 3.78
C GLU A 108 24.58 19.16 5.07
N SER A 109 23.71 19.13 6.07
CA SER A 109 23.93 18.49 7.38
C SER A 109 23.61 17.00 7.42
N LYS A 110 23.58 16.31 6.27
CA LYS A 110 23.14 14.90 6.10
C LYS A 110 21.66 14.62 6.40
N ASN A 111 20.93 15.57 6.97
CA ASN A 111 19.48 15.42 7.19
C ASN A 111 18.78 15.21 5.87
N ASN A 112 17.71 14.42 5.89
CA ASN A 112 16.92 14.20 4.70
C ASN A 112 15.44 14.12 5.03
N PHE A 113 14.65 14.68 4.12
CA PHE A 113 13.21 14.56 4.07
C PHE A 113 12.85 13.68 2.89
N GLN A 114 12.01 12.68 3.10
CA GLN A 114 11.54 11.75 2.09
C GLN A 114 10.01 11.67 2.14
N PHE A 115 9.40 11.46 0.99
CA PHE A 115 7.96 11.27 0.93
C PHE A 115 7.54 10.44 -0.28
N GLN A 116 6.35 9.85 -0.17
CA GLN A 116 5.63 9.23 -1.25
C GLN A 116 4.14 9.44 -1.03
N LEU A 117 3.42 9.78 -2.09
CA LEU A 117 1.96 9.79 -2.17
C LEU A 117 1.57 8.86 -3.32
N ILE A 118 0.49 8.12 -3.14
CA ILE A 118 -0.06 7.19 -4.13
C ILE A 118 -1.58 7.25 -4.12
N GLY A 119 -2.21 7.13 -5.28
CA GLY A 119 -3.66 7.05 -5.40
C GLY A 119 -4.12 6.57 -6.76
N GLY A 120 -5.22 5.84 -6.79
CA GLY A 120 -5.73 5.21 -8.01
C GLY A 120 -6.84 4.20 -7.75
N LYS A 121 -7.28 3.54 -8.82
CA LYS A 121 -8.21 2.41 -8.77
C LYS A 121 -7.49 1.13 -9.22
N GLY A 122 -7.71 0.00 -8.54
CA GLY A 122 -7.05 -1.28 -8.86
C GLY A 122 -5.53 -1.24 -8.73
N ILE A 123 -5.08 -0.68 -7.60
CA ILE A 123 -3.67 -0.56 -7.24
C ILE A 123 -3.36 -1.00 -5.80
N SER A 124 -4.28 -1.69 -5.12
CA SER A 124 -4.08 -2.18 -3.76
C SER A 124 -2.89 -3.13 -3.68
N THR A 125 -2.61 -3.92 -4.73
CA THR A 125 -1.45 -4.82 -4.78
C THR A 125 -0.11 -4.09 -4.57
N TYR A 126 -0.06 -2.79 -4.85
CA TYR A 126 1.14 -1.96 -4.69
C TYR A 126 1.27 -1.32 -3.31
N LEU A 127 0.26 -1.43 -2.45
CA LEU A 127 0.24 -0.83 -1.11
C LEU A 127 0.62 -1.90 -0.07
N THR A 128 1.78 -1.77 0.58
CA THR A 128 2.31 -2.79 1.52
C THR A 128 1.28 -3.40 2.48
N SER A 129 0.38 -2.60 3.07
CA SER A 129 -0.58 -3.08 4.07
C SER A 129 -1.74 -3.90 3.54
N VAL A 130 -1.96 -3.87 2.21
CA VAL A 130 -3.07 -4.59 1.55
C VAL A 130 -2.61 -5.42 0.35
N SER A 131 -1.31 -5.38 0.05
CA SER A 131 -0.68 -6.24 -0.94
C SER A 131 -0.82 -7.69 -0.52
N GLY A 132 -1.17 -8.57 -1.46
CA GLY A 132 -1.45 -9.97 -1.19
C GLY A 132 -2.89 -10.24 -0.73
N LEU A 133 -3.73 -9.22 -0.49
CA LEU A 133 -5.12 -9.45 -0.07
C LEU A 133 -6.10 -9.55 -1.22
N GLY A 134 -5.65 -9.31 -2.46
CA GLY A 134 -6.54 -9.39 -3.59
C GLY A 134 -7.57 -8.28 -3.75
N PHE A 135 -7.33 -7.13 -3.13
CA PHE A 135 -8.32 -6.06 -3.09
C PHE A 135 -8.24 -5.09 -4.26
N ASP A 136 -7.75 -5.50 -5.43
CA ASP A 136 -7.64 -4.58 -6.59
C ASP A 136 -9.02 -4.33 -7.25
N GLY A 137 -10.02 -5.16 -6.97
CA GLY A 137 -11.41 -4.98 -7.41
C GLY A 137 -12.35 -6.00 -6.76
N PHE A 138 -13.65 -5.80 -6.91
CA PHE A 138 -14.70 -6.52 -6.19
C PHE A 138 -16.02 -6.54 -6.98
N PRO A 139 -16.87 -7.58 -6.81
CA PRO A 139 -18.19 -7.59 -7.40
C PRO A 139 -19.15 -6.68 -6.64
N THR A 140 -20.09 -6.13 -7.38
CA THR A 140 -21.11 -5.19 -6.88
C THR A 140 -22.49 -5.82 -6.93
N ILE A 141 -23.42 -5.32 -6.12
CA ILE A 141 -24.82 -5.78 -6.07
C ILE A 141 -25.56 -5.75 -7.42
N ASN A 142 -25.06 -4.98 -8.39
CA ASN A 142 -25.66 -4.85 -9.72
C ASN A 142 -25.19 -5.95 -10.68
N GLY A 143 -24.29 -6.85 -10.24
CA GLY A 143 -23.65 -7.86 -11.08
C GLY A 143 -22.46 -7.33 -11.91
N ASP A 144 -22.02 -6.09 -11.64
CA ASP A 144 -20.79 -5.52 -12.23
C ASP A 144 -19.57 -5.79 -11.34
N PHE A 145 -18.36 -5.66 -11.88
CA PHE A 145 -17.10 -5.74 -11.14
C PHE A 145 -16.41 -4.37 -11.14
N ASP A 146 -16.26 -3.73 -9.98
CA ASP A 146 -15.59 -2.43 -9.86
C ASP A 146 -14.15 -2.58 -9.36
N SER A 147 -13.35 -1.57 -9.69
CA SER A 147 -11.97 -1.41 -9.28
C SER A 147 -11.89 -0.67 -7.95
N THR A 148 -11.09 -1.20 -7.02
CA THR A 148 -10.96 -0.63 -5.68
C THR A 148 -10.26 0.71 -5.72
N LEU A 149 -10.92 1.76 -5.22
CA LEU A 149 -10.27 3.03 -4.98
C LEU A 149 -9.35 2.88 -3.76
N SER A 150 -8.06 3.16 -3.95
CA SER A 150 -7.07 3.15 -2.88
C SER A 150 -6.14 4.35 -2.98
N TYR A 151 -5.75 4.90 -1.85
CA TYR A 151 -4.76 5.96 -1.78
C TYR A 151 -4.01 5.91 -0.45
N GLY A 152 -2.84 6.53 -0.43
CA GLY A 152 -2.00 6.55 0.75
C GLY A 152 -0.74 7.34 0.52
N GLY A 153 0.11 7.30 1.52
CA GLY A 153 1.43 7.86 1.43
C GLY A 153 2.15 7.83 2.75
N TRP A 154 3.39 8.26 2.70
CA TRP A 154 4.24 8.38 3.86
C TRP A 154 5.18 9.56 3.73
N ILE A 155 5.60 10.07 4.88
CA ILE A 155 6.65 11.06 5.02
C ILE A 155 7.68 10.54 6.02
N SER A 156 8.94 10.88 5.79
CA SER A 156 10.04 10.57 6.70
C SER A 156 10.97 11.76 6.82
N TYR A 157 11.45 12.01 8.03
CA TYR A 157 12.47 13.00 8.29
C TYR A 157 13.56 12.43 9.19
N GLU A 158 14.78 12.42 8.68
CA GLU A 158 15.97 12.03 9.41
C GLU A 158 16.77 13.26 9.84
N TYR A 159 17.08 13.32 11.13
CA TYR A 159 17.80 14.40 11.77
C TYR A 159 19.07 13.90 12.49
N PHE A 160 20.22 14.42 12.10
CA PHE A 160 21.51 14.17 12.74
C PHE A 160 21.77 15.21 13.83
N PHE A 161 21.74 14.78 15.09
CA PHE A 161 22.17 15.61 16.23
C PHE A 161 23.69 15.77 16.25
N THR A 162 24.40 14.71 15.89
CA THR A 162 25.85 14.67 15.71
C THR A 162 26.18 13.78 14.52
N HIS A 163 27.47 13.62 14.19
CA HIS A 163 27.89 12.66 13.16
C HIS A 163 27.61 11.18 13.50
N LYS A 164 27.25 10.88 14.75
CA LYS A 164 26.99 9.51 15.23
C LYS A 164 25.60 9.32 15.83
N LEU A 165 24.90 10.38 16.21
CA LEU A 165 23.60 10.29 16.88
C LEU A 165 22.57 10.94 15.97
N HIS A 166 21.57 10.17 15.58
CA HIS A 166 20.50 10.62 14.70
C HIS A 166 19.17 9.99 15.07
N SER A 167 18.09 10.62 14.61
CA SER A 167 16.74 10.12 14.79
C SER A 167 16.01 10.18 13.46
N ASN A 168 15.09 9.23 13.24
CA ASN A 168 14.22 9.21 12.07
C ASN A 168 12.77 9.15 12.55
N LEU A 169 11.96 10.04 12.01
CA LEU A 169 10.51 10.07 12.18
C LEU A 169 9.86 9.62 10.89
N VAL A 170 8.94 8.66 10.96
CA VAL A 170 8.16 8.21 9.82
C VAL A 170 6.68 8.27 10.19
N PHE A 171 5.86 8.78 9.28
CA PHE A 171 4.41 8.71 9.37
C PHE A 171 3.89 8.19 8.05
N GLY A 172 2.86 7.34 8.08
CA GLY A 172 2.15 6.99 6.87
C GLY A 172 0.71 6.58 7.10
N TYR A 173 0.03 6.52 5.98
CA TYR A 173 -1.40 6.37 5.88
C TYR A 173 -1.73 5.55 4.64
N THR A 174 -2.70 4.65 4.77
CA THR A 174 -3.30 3.91 3.67
C THR A 174 -4.81 3.91 3.85
N ASN A 175 -5.54 4.04 2.75
CA ASN A 175 -6.98 3.93 2.69
C ASN A 175 -7.43 3.18 1.44
N TYR A 176 -8.50 2.40 1.58
CA TYR A 176 -9.23 1.81 0.48
C TYR A 176 -10.71 1.68 0.82
N LYS A 177 -11.55 1.64 -0.22
CA LYS A 177 -13.00 1.51 -0.09
C LYS A 177 -13.59 0.55 -1.12
N PHE A 178 -14.65 -0.13 -0.72
CA PHE A 178 -15.55 -0.88 -1.56
C PHE A 178 -16.94 -0.26 -1.44
N GLU A 179 -17.57 0.09 -2.56
CA GLU A 179 -18.89 0.73 -2.60
C GLU A 179 -19.89 -0.22 -3.27
N ASN A 180 -21.02 -0.46 -2.62
CA ASN A 180 -22.06 -1.41 -3.08
C ASN A 180 -21.51 -2.81 -3.36
N MET A 181 -20.63 -3.31 -2.49
CA MET A 181 -20.07 -4.65 -2.59
C MET A 181 -21.17 -5.71 -2.47
N GLU A 182 -21.12 -6.75 -3.31
CA GLU A 182 -22.14 -7.81 -3.35
C GLU A 182 -22.10 -8.73 -2.14
N ARG A 183 -20.94 -8.98 -1.53
CA ARG A 183 -20.84 -9.90 -0.40
C ARG A 183 -19.54 -9.69 0.37
N PHE A 184 -19.60 -9.63 1.70
CA PHE A 184 -18.42 -9.75 2.56
C PHE A 184 -18.74 -10.47 3.87
N ILE A 185 -17.74 -11.11 4.48
CA ILE A 185 -17.87 -11.86 5.73
C ILE A 185 -17.17 -11.10 6.85
N LEU A 186 -17.94 -10.71 7.87
CA LEU A 186 -17.36 -10.20 9.10
C LEU A 186 -17.16 -11.38 10.06
N SER A 187 -15.91 -11.81 10.19
CA SER A 187 -15.55 -12.81 11.19
C SER A 187 -15.33 -12.11 12.53
N GLU A 188 -16.13 -12.44 13.55
CA GLU A 188 -15.87 -12.02 14.92
C GLU A 188 -14.95 -13.05 15.60
N GLU A 189 -13.67 -12.71 15.83
CA GLU A 189 -12.86 -13.47 16.78
C GLU A 189 -13.33 -13.16 18.21
N LEU A 190 -14.40 -13.81 18.66
CA LEU A 190 -14.77 -13.82 20.07
C LEU A 190 -13.90 -14.84 20.83
N PRO A 191 -13.27 -14.50 21.96
CA PRO A 191 -12.30 -15.37 22.65
C PRO A 191 -12.83 -16.74 23.12
N ASN A 192 -14.14 -17.00 23.07
CA ASN A 192 -14.77 -18.19 23.64
C ASN A 192 -15.96 -18.75 22.82
N ASP A 193 -16.23 -18.24 21.62
CA ASP A 193 -17.35 -18.71 20.77
C ASP A 193 -16.78 -19.27 19.45
N PRO A 194 -17.33 -20.36 18.87
CA PRO A 194 -17.00 -20.72 17.51
C PRO A 194 -17.33 -19.53 16.61
N ILE A 195 -16.46 -19.27 15.64
CA ILE A 195 -16.60 -18.23 14.61
C ILE A 195 -18.07 -18.11 14.16
N ASP A 196 -18.74 -17.02 14.53
CA ASP A 196 -20.03 -16.64 13.96
C ASP A 196 -19.72 -15.67 12.82
N ASP A 197 -19.42 -16.23 11.65
CA ASP A 197 -19.18 -15.46 10.43
C ASP A 197 -20.48 -14.75 10.05
N THR A 198 -20.57 -13.45 10.38
CA THR A 198 -21.74 -12.65 9.99
C THR A 198 -21.58 -12.31 8.51
N LEU A 199 -22.44 -12.90 7.69
CA LEU A 199 -22.47 -12.64 6.28
C LEU A 199 -23.19 -11.32 6.00
N VAL A 200 -22.48 -10.32 5.49
CA VAL A 200 -23.08 -9.10 4.94
C VAL A 200 -23.29 -9.28 3.43
N LEU A 201 -24.53 -9.13 3.00
CA LEU A 201 -25.05 -9.45 1.67
C LEU A 201 -25.07 -8.27 0.70
N ASP A 202 -24.96 -7.05 1.20
CA ASP A 202 -24.71 -5.87 0.39
C ASP A 202 -24.20 -4.75 1.29
N GLY A 203 -23.29 -3.91 0.81
CA GLY A 203 -22.83 -2.81 1.66
C GLY A 203 -21.61 -2.04 1.17
N ASP A 204 -21.29 -1.02 1.94
CA ASP A 204 -20.07 -0.24 1.79
C ASP A 204 -19.06 -0.67 2.86
N TYR A 205 -17.80 -0.79 2.46
CA TYR A 205 -16.68 -1.09 3.34
C TYR A 205 -15.59 -0.04 3.15
N PHE A 206 -15.14 0.54 4.24
CA PHE A 206 -14.07 1.52 4.26
C PHE A 206 -13.02 1.11 5.28
N SER A 207 -11.75 1.07 4.87
CA SER A 207 -10.65 0.79 5.80
C SER A 207 -9.55 1.83 5.68
N SER A 208 -9.10 2.31 6.83
CA SER A 208 -7.95 3.19 6.95
C SER A 208 -6.93 2.62 7.92
N HIS A 209 -5.65 2.82 7.61
CA HIS A 209 -4.53 2.41 8.45
C HIS A 209 -3.54 3.57 8.53
N SER A 210 -3.30 4.05 9.75
CA SER A 210 -2.28 5.06 10.05
C SER A 210 -1.20 4.44 10.92
N TYR A 211 0.05 4.84 10.71
CA TYR A 211 1.14 4.40 11.56
C TYR A 211 2.22 5.48 11.72
N GLY A 212 2.95 5.42 12.82
CA GLY A 212 4.01 6.36 13.15
C GLY A 212 5.18 5.64 13.82
N ILE A 213 6.39 5.88 13.30
CA ILE A 213 7.64 5.33 13.82
C ILE A 213 8.57 6.45 14.27
N ILE A 214 9.15 6.28 15.45
CA ILE A 214 10.25 7.10 15.97
C ILE A 214 11.45 6.19 16.22
N ASN A 215 12.55 6.47 15.54
CA ASN A 215 13.83 5.80 15.72
C ASN A 215 14.84 6.73 16.39
N LEU A 216 15.60 6.23 17.35
CA LEU A 216 16.82 6.84 17.87
C LEU A 216 18.00 5.90 17.59
N MET A 217 18.98 6.38 16.85
CA MET A 217 20.08 5.57 16.32
C MET A 217 21.43 6.18 16.71
N TYR A 218 22.36 5.32 17.10
CA TYR A 218 23.73 5.66 17.44
C TYR A 218 24.73 4.80 16.66
N ASP A 219 25.64 5.47 15.96
CA ASP A 219 26.70 4.89 15.12
C ASP A 219 28.07 4.98 15.82
N PRO A 220 28.41 4.09 16.77
CA PRO A 220 29.69 4.13 17.46
C PRO A 220 30.90 4.04 16.51
N PHE A 221 30.76 3.29 15.42
CA PHE A 221 31.74 3.15 14.34
C PHE A 221 31.01 2.91 13.00
N GLU A 222 31.67 3.15 11.86
CA GLU A 222 31.05 3.22 10.53
C GLU A 222 30.19 2.01 10.10
N ARG A 223 30.37 0.86 10.74
CA ARG A 223 29.70 -0.41 10.37
C ARG A 223 28.78 -0.96 11.45
N MET A 224 28.50 -0.18 12.49
CA MET A 224 27.56 -0.59 13.53
C MET A 224 26.63 0.56 13.88
N THR A 225 25.34 0.25 13.88
CA THR A 225 24.28 1.13 14.37
C THR A 225 23.52 0.42 15.48
N ILE A 226 23.35 1.12 16.59
CA ILE A 226 22.51 0.70 17.72
C ILE A 226 21.23 1.53 17.65
N GLY A 227 20.08 0.87 17.60
CA GLY A 227 18.79 1.53 17.44
C GLY A 227 17.81 1.21 18.56
N LEU A 228 17.02 2.20 18.95
CA LEU A 228 15.76 2.06 19.68
C LEU A 228 14.65 2.59 18.77
N GLU A 229 13.55 1.85 18.68
CA GLU A 229 12.41 2.15 17.82
C GLU A 229 11.11 2.06 18.64
N LEU A 230 10.26 3.05 18.44
CA LEU A 230 8.87 3.07 18.89
C LEU A 230 7.98 3.12 17.66
N ASP A 231 7.02 2.20 17.58
CA ASP A 231 6.08 2.09 16.47
C ASP A 231 4.65 2.05 17.03
N TYR A 232 3.78 2.91 16.52
CA TYR A 232 2.37 2.97 16.88
C TYR A 232 1.51 3.01 15.64
N GLY A 233 0.54 2.11 15.53
CA GLY A 233 -0.40 2.02 14.41
C GLY A 233 -1.84 1.91 14.86
N VAL A 234 -2.75 2.44 14.05
CA VAL A 234 -4.21 2.37 14.23
C VAL A 234 -4.87 1.98 12.91
N LYS A 235 -5.65 0.91 12.91
CA LYS A 235 -6.53 0.50 11.81
C LYS A 235 -7.97 0.81 12.21
N ASN A 236 -8.71 1.48 11.35
CA ASN A 236 -10.15 1.66 11.47
C ASN A 236 -10.83 1.00 10.28
N VAL A 237 -11.97 0.39 10.53
CA VAL A 237 -12.85 -0.22 9.54
C VAL A 237 -14.26 0.29 9.82
N ASP A 238 -14.84 0.99 8.85
CA ASP A 238 -16.23 1.40 8.85
C ASP A 238 -16.97 0.54 7.82
N PHE A 239 -18.14 0.03 8.17
CA PHE A 239 -18.96 -0.72 7.23
C PHE A 239 -20.45 -0.51 7.51
N ASN A 240 -21.23 -0.56 6.45
CA ASN A 240 -22.68 -0.63 6.55
C ASN A 240 -23.22 -1.57 5.49
N GLY A 241 -24.38 -2.17 5.73
CA GLY A 241 -24.94 -3.15 4.84
C GLY A 241 -26.08 -3.96 5.44
N PHE A 242 -26.62 -4.91 4.68
CA PHE A 242 -27.61 -5.83 5.18
C PHE A 242 -27.02 -7.21 5.46
N ALA A 243 -27.26 -7.75 6.66
CA ALA A 243 -26.98 -9.14 7.02
C ALA A 243 -28.30 -9.79 7.45
N ASP A 244 -28.72 -10.87 6.78
CA ASP A 244 -29.97 -11.59 7.07
C ASP A 244 -31.21 -10.66 7.22
N ASP A 245 -31.39 -9.73 6.27
CA ASP A 245 -32.44 -8.69 6.26
C ASP A 245 -32.35 -7.64 7.39
N GLU A 246 -31.32 -7.68 8.23
CA GLU A 246 -31.03 -6.67 9.25
C GLU A 246 -29.99 -5.67 8.73
N PHE A 247 -30.31 -4.38 8.81
CA PHE A 247 -29.35 -3.33 8.48
C PHE A 247 -28.35 -3.14 9.61
N ILE A 248 -27.07 -3.22 9.29
CA ILE A 248 -25.93 -3.00 10.19
C ILE A 248 -25.18 -1.76 9.72
N ASP A 249 -24.78 -0.92 10.66
CA ASP A 249 -23.88 0.23 10.47
C ASP A 249 -22.98 0.30 11.70
N ASP A 250 -21.70 -0.01 11.51
CA ASP A 250 -20.76 -0.20 12.62
C ASP A 250 -19.33 0.21 12.24
N ASN A 251 -18.52 0.45 13.26
CA ASN A 251 -17.12 0.82 13.15
C ASN A 251 -16.29 -0.03 14.13
N LYS A 252 -15.19 -0.60 13.62
CA LYS A 252 -14.20 -1.32 14.41
C LYS A 252 -12.85 -0.62 14.32
N ASP A 253 -12.25 -0.33 15.46
CA ASP A 253 -10.88 0.19 15.57
C ASP A 253 -9.95 -0.80 16.28
N ARG A 254 -8.67 -0.79 15.89
CA ARG A 254 -7.61 -1.55 16.54
C ARG A 254 -6.33 -0.76 16.52
N ASP A 255 -5.69 -0.62 17.68
CA ASP A 255 -4.36 -0.05 17.80
C ASP A 255 -3.31 -1.09 18.17
N ALA A 256 -2.05 -0.76 17.88
CA ALA A 256 -0.90 -1.58 18.22
C ALA A 256 0.30 -0.69 18.54
N LEU A 257 1.02 -1.03 19.61
CA LEU A 257 2.25 -0.37 20.01
C LEU A 257 3.38 -1.41 20.09
N ARG A 258 4.52 -1.11 19.48
CA ARG A 258 5.71 -1.94 19.56
C ARG A 258 6.93 -1.11 19.92
N ILE A 259 7.74 -1.65 20.83
CA ILE A 259 9.07 -1.12 21.16
C ILE A 259 10.10 -2.15 20.74
N SER A 260 11.06 -1.72 19.93
CA SER A 260 12.12 -2.59 19.42
C SER A 260 13.49 -1.98 19.71
N PHE A 261 14.48 -2.81 19.99
CA PHE A 261 15.88 -2.40 20.00
C PHE A 261 16.70 -3.35 19.14
N GLY A 262 17.82 -2.89 18.60
CA GLY A 262 18.64 -3.73 17.75
C GLY A 262 20.04 -3.21 17.49
N PHE A 263 20.87 -4.11 16.99
CA PHE A 263 22.23 -3.85 16.53
C PHE A 263 22.29 -4.24 15.06
N MET A 264 22.64 -3.30 14.19
CA MET A 264 22.83 -3.57 12.76
C MET A 264 24.32 -3.54 12.44
N PHE A 265 24.78 -4.58 11.77
CA PHE A 265 26.15 -4.70 11.28
C PHE A 265 26.13 -4.71 9.75
N TYR A 266 26.88 -3.80 9.15
CA TYR A 266 27.05 -3.75 7.70
C TYR A 266 28.38 -4.44 7.34
N LEU A 267 28.33 -5.43 6.43
CA LEU A 267 29.50 -6.15 5.92
C LEU A 267 30.32 -5.29 4.94
#